data_AF-A0A520GVF0-F1
#
_entry.id   AF-A0A520GVF0-F1
#
_cell.length_a   1.000
_cell.length_b   1.000
_cell.length_c   1.000
_cell.angle_alpha   90.00
_cell.angle_beta   90.00
_cell.angle_gamma   90.00
#
_symmetry.space_group_name_H-M   'P 1'
#
loop_
_entity.id
_entity.type
_entity.pdbx_description
1 polymer ?
#
loop_
_entity_poly.entity_id
_entity_poly.type
_entity_poly.pdbx_seq_one_letter_code
_entity_poly.pdbx_strand_id
1 'polypeptide(L)'
;MRASGFGSSRASLAGGVDAREDPNPLARIADVLVDFSTPSAVEAHLAAARAAGTAIVIGTTGLSPQHQSMIDDAAKDIAILQTGNTSLGVTLLGILVREAAARLGSDWDVEIVEMHHKHKVDAPSGTALLLGDAAAKGRGTTLAELRVDSRAGLVGARTEGTIGFASLRGGSVIGDHSVIFAGEGERIELNHRGDDRSIFARGAVRAAIWLAGQPAGRYRMGDVLGL
;
A
#
# COMPACT_ATOMS: atom_id res chain seq x y z
N MET A 1 -0.52 -4.74 -27.67
CA MET A 1 -0.67 -4.72 -26.20
C MET A 1 0.37 -5.69 -25.63
N ARG A 2 1.53 -5.20 -25.18
CA ARG A 2 2.60 -6.08 -24.68
C ARG A 2 2.37 -6.29 -23.19
N ALA A 3 1.74 -7.40 -22.82
CA ALA A 3 1.91 -7.95 -21.48
C ALA A 3 3.37 -8.44 -21.40
N SER A 4 4.26 -7.59 -20.91
CA SER A 4 5.62 -7.99 -20.58
C SER A 4 5.55 -8.95 -19.40
N GLY A 5 5.58 -10.25 -19.68
CA GLY A 5 5.81 -11.27 -18.67
C GLY A 5 7.06 -10.89 -17.87
N PHE A 6 6.89 -10.75 -16.56
CA PHE A 6 7.92 -10.30 -15.64
C PHE A 6 9.02 -11.37 -15.55
N GLY A 7 10.10 -11.18 -16.30
CA GLY A 7 11.28 -12.05 -16.27
C GLY A 7 11.97 -12.02 -14.91
N SER A 8 12.59 -13.14 -14.53
CA SER A 8 13.35 -13.28 -13.29
C SER A 8 14.65 -12.47 -13.34
N SER A 9 14.60 -11.19 -12.99
CA SER A 9 15.80 -10.42 -12.68
C SER A 9 16.39 -10.92 -11.36
N ARG A 10 17.64 -11.39 -11.38
CA ARG A 10 18.40 -11.70 -10.18
C ARG A 10 18.80 -10.37 -9.51
N ALA A 11 18.28 -10.12 -8.30
CA ALA A 11 18.83 -9.11 -7.40
C ALA A 11 19.81 -9.78 -6.43
N SER A 12 20.87 -9.08 -6.06
CA SER A 12 21.79 -9.46 -4.99
C SER A 12 21.69 -8.46 -3.84
N LEU A 13 21.85 -8.94 -2.61
CA LEU A 13 21.89 -8.07 -1.44
C LEU A 13 23.26 -7.41 -1.34
N ALA A 14 23.32 -6.08 -1.41
CA ALA A 14 24.56 -5.31 -1.26
C ALA A 14 25.01 -5.19 0.21
N GLY A 15 24.08 -5.29 1.16
CA GLY A 15 24.34 -5.18 2.61
C GLY A 15 23.10 -4.74 3.39
N GLY A 16 23.29 -4.42 4.66
CA GLY A 16 22.28 -3.85 5.56
C GLY A 16 22.92 -2.80 6.46
N VAL A 17 22.10 -1.93 7.04
CA VAL A 17 22.51 -0.83 7.93
C VAL A 17 21.62 -0.88 9.16
N ASP A 18 22.23 -1.00 10.34
CA ASP A 18 21.50 -0.98 11.61
C ASP A 18 21.22 0.47 12.08
N ALA A 19 20.33 0.64 13.06
CA ALA A 19 19.76 1.94 13.48
C ALA A 19 20.77 3.03 13.95
N ARG A 20 22.06 2.73 14.02
CA ARG A 20 23.14 3.66 14.42
C ARG A 20 24.30 3.71 13.44
N GLU A 21 24.20 2.98 12.34
CA GLU A 21 25.25 2.91 11.33
C GLU A 21 25.03 3.98 10.26
N ASP A 22 26.12 4.36 9.59
CA ASP A 22 26.08 5.33 8.50
C ASP A 22 25.54 4.65 7.21
N PRO A 23 24.45 5.12 6.60
CA PRO A 23 23.92 4.55 5.36
C PRO A 23 24.76 4.89 4.11
N ASN A 24 25.65 5.89 4.18
CA ASN A 24 26.39 6.38 3.01
C ASN A 24 27.26 5.32 2.30
N PRO A 25 28.00 4.43 2.99
CA PRO A 25 28.75 3.37 2.32
C PRO A 25 27.85 2.43 1.52
N LEU A 26 26.69 2.05 2.05
CA LEU A 26 25.75 1.17 1.36
C LEU A 26 25.10 1.87 0.17
N ALA A 27 24.70 3.14 0.34
CA ALA A 27 24.12 3.95 -0.74
C ALA A 27 25.04 4.02 -1.96
N ARG A 28 26.36 4.13 -1.77
CA ARG A 28 27.34 4.22 -2.86
C ARG A 28 27.56 2.93 -3.66
N ILE A 29 27.19 1.77 -3.12
CA ILE A 29 27.44 0.46 -3.76
C ILE A 29 26.16 -0.26 -4.21
N ALA A 30 25.00 0.19 -3.75
CA ALA A 30 23.71 -0.38 -4.10
C ALA A 30 23.07 0.37 -5.27
N ASP A 31 22.33 -0.34 -6.12
CA ASP A 31 21.51 0.29 -7.16
C ASP A 31 20.24 0.93 -6.57
N VAL A 32 19.69 0.30 -5.52
CA VAL A 32 18.46 0.72 -4.84
C VAL A 32 18.54 0.42 -3.35
N LEU A 33 18.15 1.39 -2.52
CA LEU A 33 17.93 1.20 -1.08
C LEU A 33 16.49 0.78 -0.79
N VAL A 34 16.29 -0.07 0.22
CA VAL A 34 14.97 -0.50 0.68
C VAL A 34 14.82 -0.14 2.15
N ASP A 35 13.99 0.87 2.43
CA ASP A 35 13.80 1.47 3.75
C ASP A 35 12.46 1.05 4.37
N PHE A 36 12.52 0.12 5.33
CA PHE A 36 11.43 -0.24 6.25
C PHE A 36 11.88 -0.01 7.69
N SER A 37 12.30 1.21 8.00
CA SER A 37 12.86 1.60 9.29
C SER A 37 11.85 2.39 10.14
N THR A 38 12.27 3.52 10.69
CA THR A 38 11.47 4.42 11.52
C THR A 38 11.41 5.81 10.88
N PRO A 39 10.36 6.61 11.16
CA PRO A 39 10.30 7.98 10.64
C PRO A 39 11.53 8.82 10.93
N SER A 40 12.19 8.60 12.08
CA SER A 40 13.41 9.32 12.48
C SER A 40 14.65 8.98 11.64
N ALA A 41 14.66 7.84 10.95
CA ALA A 41 15.80 7.38 10.15
C ALA A 41 15.68 7.76 8.67
N VAL A 42 14.44 7.99 8.18
CA VAL A 42 14.15 8.30 6.77
C VAL A 42 14.94 9.51 6.27
N GLU A 43 15.11 10.54 7.09
CA GLU A 43 15.89 11.73 6.70
C GLU A 43 17.34 11.38 6.34
N ALA A 44 18.02 10.61 7.18
CA ALA A 44 19.41 10.20 6.94
C ALA A 44 19.52 9.25 5.74
N HIS A 45 18.59 8.31 5.59
CA HIS A 45 18.58 7.38 4.46
C HIS A 45 18.32 8.10 3.13
N LEU A 46 17.35 9.03 3.11
CA LEU A 46 17.01 9.82 1.94
C LEU A 46 18.17 10.74 1.53
N ALA A 47 18.84 11.36 2.51
CA ALA A 47 20.02 12.18 2.26
C ALA A 47 21.16 11.36 1.64
N ALA A 48 21.44 10.16 2.17
CA ALA A 48 22.47 9.27 1.62
C ALA A 48 22.12 8.77 0.21
N ALA A 49 20.86 8.37 -0.02
CA ALA A 49 20.37 7.97 -1.34
C ALA A 49 20.55 9.10 -2.37
N ARG A 50 20.10 10.31 -2.02
CA ARG A 50 20.19 11.50 -2.89
C ARG A 50 21.64 11.87 -3.18
N ALA A 51 22.52 11.85 -2.17
CA ALA A 51 23.93 12.17 -2.33
C ALA A 51 24.68 11.16 -3.22
N ALA A 52 24.27 9.89 -3.21
CA ALA A 52 24.86 8.84 -4.04
C ALA A 52 24.22 8.73 -5.44
N GLY A 53 23.08 9.39 -5.69
CA GLY A 53 22.29 9.19 -6.91
C GLY A 53 21.54 7.84 -6.93
N THR A 54 21.35 7.23 -5.77
CA THR A 54 20.81 5.88 -5.61
C THR A 54 19.30 5.95 -5.40
N ALA A 55 18.56 5.11 -6.12
CA ALA A 55 17.10 5.05 -5.96
C ALA A 55 16.71 4.49 -4.58
N ILE A 56 15.51 4.80 -4.11
CA ILE A 56 15.05 4.32 -2.79
C ILE A 56 13.57 3.93 -2.77
N VAL A 57 13.30 2.74 -2.22
CA VAL A 57 11.96 2.27 -1.86
C VAL A 57 11.72 2.60 -0.38
N ILE A 58 10.77 3.47 -0.09
CA ILE A 58 10.39 3.87 1.26
C ILE A 58 9.07 3.18 1.63
N GLY A 59 9.19 2.12 2.44
CA GLY A 59 8.10 1.39 3.09
C GLY A 59 7.73 1.92 4.48
N THR A 60 8.54 2.83 5.04
CA THR A 60 8.32 3.43 6.36
C THR A 60 7.00 4.21 6.42
N THR A 61 6.14 3.84 7.37
CA THR A 61 4.84 4.49 7.64
C THR A 61 4.95 5.53 8.76
N GLY A 62 3.92 6.36 8.93
CA GLY A 62 3.89 7.38 10.01
C GLY A 62 4.76 8.61 9.72
N LEU A 63 4.94 8.94 8.44
CA LEU A 63 5.74 10.07 8.00
C LEU A 63 5.00 11.39 8.18
N SER A 64 5.70 12.41 8.69
CA SER A 64 5.17 13.76 8.87
C SER A 64 5.04 14.50 7.52
N PRO A 65 4.30 15.62 7.45
CA PRO A 65 4.29 16.49 6.27
C PRO A 65 5.69 16.97 5.86
N GLN A 66 6.60 17.15 6.82
CA GLN A 66 7.99 17.50 6.54
C GLN A 66 8.71 16.38 5.78
N HIS A 67 8.56 15.12 6.22
CA HIS A 67 9.12 13.98 5.49
C HIS A 67 8.56 13.89 4.06
N GLN A 68 7.25 14.17 3.88
CA GLN A 68 6.64 14.19 2.55
C GLN A 68 7.29 15.23 1.64
N SER A 69 7.49 16.46 2.14
CA SER A 69 8.17 17.54 1.42
C SER A 69 9.61 17.17 1.04
N MET A 70 10.35 16.55 1.95
CA MET A 70 11.71 16.09 1.67
C MET A 70 11.76 15.01 0.59
N ILE A 71 10.81 14.06 0.62
CA ILE A 71 10.65 13.03 -0.41
C ILE A 71 10.35 13.67 -1.76
N ASP A 72 9.43 14.64 -1.81
CA ASP A 72 9.09 15.36 -3.04
C ASP A 72 10.27 16.15 -3.61
N ASP A 73 11.09 16.74 -2.75
CA ASP A 73 12.29 17.45 -3.20
C ASP A 73 13.38 16.50 -3.72
N ALA A 74 13.65 15.41 -3.00
CA ALA A 74 14.64 14.41 -3.42
C ALA A 74 14.23 13.65 -4.69
N ALA A 75 12.91 13.48 -4.93
CA ALA A 75 12.38 12.86 -6.14
C ALA A 75 12.70 13.64 -7.42
N LYS A 76 13.18 14.88 -7.33
CA LYS A 76 13.68 15.65 -8.48
C LYS A 76 15.04 15.15 -8.98
N ASP A 77 15.81 14.51 -8.11
CA ASP A 77 17.19 14.09 -8.39
C ASP A 77 17.33 12.56 -8.50
N ILE A 78 16.49 11.79 -7.78
CA ILE A 78 16.55 10.32 -7.75
C ILE A 78 15.16 9.69 -7.90
N ALA A 79 15.13 8.42 -8.29
CA ALA A 79 13.89 7.63 -8.33
C ALA A 79 13.49 7.20 -6.90
N ILE A 80 12.26 7.52 -6.49
CA ILE A 80 11.73 7.19 -5.17
C ILE A 80 10.40 6.48 -5.32
N LEU A 81 10.29 5.26 -4.79
CA LEU A 81 8.99 4.62 -4.61
C LEU A 81 8.59 4.73 -3.14
N GLN A 82 7.44 5.34 -2.85
CA GLN A 82 6.94 5.45 -1.47
C GLN A 82 5.58 4.77 -1.34
N THR A 83 5.47 3.82 -0.40
CA THR A 83 4.24 3.06 -0.16
C THR A 83 4.12 2.62 1.29
N GLY A 84 2.88 2.56 1.81
CA GLY A 84 2.60 1.94 3.12
C GLY A 84 2.36 0.42 3.04
N ASN A 85 2.27 -0.14 1.82
CA ASN A 85 2.06 -1.57 1.60
C ASN A 85 2.71 -2.00 0.29
N THR A 86 3.62 -2.98 0.35
CA THR A 86 4.31 -3.50 -0.84
C THR A 86 3.68 -4.75 -1.43
N SER A 87 2.60 -5.28 -0.84
CA SER A 87 1.90 -6.42 -1.44
C SER A 87 1.34 -6.02 -2.81
N LEU A 88 1.80 -6.70 -3.85
CA LEU A 88 1.31 -6.55 -5.21
C LEU A 88 -0.18 -6.92 -5.30
N GLY A 89 -0.59 -7.95 -4.55
CA GLY A 89 -1.97 -8.41 -4.50
C GLY A 89 -2.90 -7.36 -3.88
N VAL A 90 -2.49 -6.74 -2.76
CA VAL A 90 -3.25 -5.63 -2.15
C VAL A 90 -3.29 -4.42 -3.08
N THR A 91 -2.18 -4.10 -3.74
CA THR A 91 -2.12 -2.99 -4.69
C THR A 91 -3.11 -3.20 -5.84
N LEU A 92 -3.09 -4.37 -6.47
CA LEU A 92 -4.02 -4.72 -7.54
C LEU A 92 -5.47 -4.71 -7.04
N LEU A 93 -5.73 -5.27 -5.85
CA LEU A 93 -7.06 -5.27 -5.25
C LEU A 93 -7.58 -3.84 -5.07
N GLY A 94 -6.77 -2.91 -4.56
CA GLY A 94 -7.16 -1.51 -4.42
C GLY A 94 -7.52 -0.86 -5.76
N ILE A 95 -6.79 -1.17 -6.83
CA ILE A 95 -7.11 -0.68 -8.18
C ILE A 95 -8.44 -1.24 -8.67
N LEU A 96 -8.67 -2.56 -8.51
CA LEU A 96 -9.92 -3.21 -8.89
C LEU A 96 -11.12 -2.68 -8.11
N VAL A 97 -10.94 -2.43 -6.81
CA VAL A 97 -11.98 -1.83 -5.95
C VAL A 97 -12.32 -0.42 -6.40
N ARG A 98 -11.32 0.40 -6.73
CA ARG A 98 -11.56 1.75 -7.28
C ARG A 98 -12.32 1.68 -8.60
N GLU A 99 -11.93 0.81 -9.52
CA GLU A 99 -12.60 0.67 -10.82
C GLU A 99 -14.04 0.16 -10.65
N ALA A 100 -14.26 -0.85 -9.81
CA ALA A 100 -15.60 -1.34 -9.50
C ALA A 100 -16.47 -0.21 -8.92
N ALA A 101 -15.96 0.54 -7.95
CA ALA A 101 -16.69 1.66 -7.34
C ALA A 101 -16.96 2.85 -8.28
N ALA A 102 -16.14 3.03 -9.33
CA ALA A 102 -16.34 4.06 -10.34
C ALA A 102 -17.38 3.67 -11.41
N ARG A 103 -17.63 2.37 -11.58
CA ARG A 103 -18.58 1.83 -12.58
C ARG A 103 -19.91 1.42 -11.98
N LEU A 104 -19.90 0.94 -10.75
CA LEU A 104 -21.08 0.55 -9.99
C LEU A 104 -21.59 1.76 -9.20
N GLY A 105 -22.89 2.05 -9.31
CA GLY A 105 -23.52 3.22 -8.71
C GLY A 105 -23.57 3.18 -7.18
N SER A 106 -24.23 4.18 -6.59
CA SER A 106 -24.47 4.25 -5.14
C SER A 106 -25.47 3.20 -4.64
N ASP A 107 -26.25 2.62 -5.56
CA ASP A 107 -27.19 1.52 -5.37
C ASP A 107 -26.50 0.16 -5.12
N TRP A 108 -25.19 0.07 -5.38
CA TRP A 108 -24.36 -1.07 -4.98
C TRP A 108 -23.73 -0.79 -3.62
N ASP A 109 -24.23 -1.43 -2.58
CA ASP A 109 -23.71 -1.25 -1.23
C ASP A 109 -22.26 -1.76 -1.11
N VAL A 110 -21.38 -0.93 -0.57
CA VAL A 110 -19.97 -1.30 -0.34
C VAL A 110 -19.77 -1.66 1.13
N GLU A 111 -19.32 -2.88 1.39
CA GLU A 111 -18.93 -3.35 2.71
C GLU A 111 -17.52 -3.96 2.67
N ILE A 112 -16.70 -3.61 3.66
CA ILE A 112 -15.34 -4.10 3.80
C ILE A 112 -15.26 -4.92 5.07
N VAL A 113 -14.92 -6.19 4.93
CA VAL A 113 -14.66 -7.09 6.05
C VAL A 113 -13.21 -7.52 6.04
N GLU A 114 -12.57 -7.46 7.21
CA GLU A 114 -11.18 -7.87 7.40
C GLU A 114 -11.02 -8.79 8.60
N MET A 115 -10.07 -9.73 8.52
CA MET A 115 -9.69 -10.59 9.64
C MET A 115 -8.18 -10.61 9.83
N HIS A 116 -7.74 -10.53 11.08
CA HIS A 116 -6.34 -10.67 11.46
C HIS A 116 -6.19 -11.48 12.75
N HIS A 117 -4.96 -11.83 13.07
CA HIS A 117 -4.59 -12.52 14.30
C HIS A 117 -5.06 -11.79 15.57
N LYS A 118 -5.20 -12.57 16.66
CA LYS A 118 -5.71 -12.09 17.96
C LYS A 118 -4.89 -10.95 18.59
N HIS A 119 -3.63 -10.79 18.18
CA HIS A 119 -2.71 -9.77 18.69
C HIS A 119 -2.72 -8.45 17.92
N LYS A 120 -3.54 -8.31 16.86
CA LYS A 120 -3.60 -7.06 16.11
C LYS A 120 -4.32 -5.98 16.92
N VAL A 121 -3.68 -4.82 17.08
CA VAL A 121 -4.12 -3.74 17.97
C VAL A 121 -5.08 -2.78 17.27
N ASP A 122 -4.78 -2.40 16.04
CA ASP A 122 -5.57 -1.46 15.24
C ASP A 122 -6.78 -2.14 14.58
N ALA A 123 -7.92 -1.44 14.52
CA ALA A 123 -9.12 -1.84 13.79
C ALA A 123 -9.89 -0.57 13.32
N PRO A 124 -10.29 -0.46 12.03
CA PRO A 124 -9.93 -1.33 10.91
C PRO A 124 -8.41 -1.30 10.61
N SER A 125 -7.92 -2.36 9.97
CA SER A 125 -6.53 -2.43 9.52
C SER A 125 -6.18 -1.33 8.50
N GLY A 126 -4.90 -0.95 8.43
CA GLY A 126 -4.42 -0.01 7.40
C GLY A 126 -4.75 -0.43 5.97
N THR A 127 -4.71 -1.73 5.65
CA THR A 127 -5.14 -2.24 4.34
C THR A 127 -6.65 -2.07 4.12
N ALA A 128 -7.48 -2.30 5.14
CA ALA A 128 -8.92 -2.05 5.01
C ALA A 128 -9.20 -0.57 4.74
N LEU A 129 -8.52 0.34 5.44
CA LEU A 129 -8.62 1.78 5.18
C LEU A 129 -8.16 2.14 3.75
N LEU A 130 -7.08 1.54 3.26
CA LEU A 130 -6.62 1.71 1.87
C LEU A 130 -7.69 1.28 0.87
N LEU A 131 -8.34 0.13 1.09
CA LEU A 131 -9.41 -0.37 0.22
C LEU A 131 -10.66 0.53 0.28
N GLY A 132 -11.01 1.04 1.46
CA GLY A 132 -12.11 2.01 1.61
C GLY A 132 -11.83 3.33 0.92
N ASP A 133 -10.60 3.85 1.02
CA ASP A 133 -10.18 5.05 0.33
C ASP A 133 -10.21 4.86 -1.20
N ALA A 134 -9.83 3.68 -1.69
CA ALA A 134 -9.96 3.33 -3.10
C ALA A 134 -11.43 3.32 -3.56
N ALA A 135 -12.34 2.73 -2.77
CA ALA A 135 -13.77 2.72 -3.07
C ALA A 135 -14.37 4.15 -3.05
N ALA A 136 -14.04 4.96 -2.04
CA ALA A 136 -14.52 6.34 -1.95
C ALA A 136 -14.03 7.20 -3.12
N LYS A 137 -12.76 7.05 -3.51
CA LYS A 137 -12.19 7.70 -4.70
C LYS A 137 -12.89 7.27 -5.98
N GLY A 138 -13.22 5.99 -6.13
CA GLY A 138 -14.02 5.50 -7.27
C GLY A 138 -15.37 6.21 -7.35
N ARG A 139 -15.99 6.48 -6.20
CA ARG A 139 -17.24 7.25 -6.08
C ARG A 139 -17.07 8.78 -6.20
N GLY A 140 -15.85 9.28 -6.36
CA GLY A 140 -15.57 10.72 -6.48
C GLY A 140 -15.69 11.50 -5.17
N THR A 141 -15.55 10.85 -4.01
CA THR A 141 -15.66 11.44 -2.66
C THR A 141 -14.53 10.94 -1.76
N THR A 142 -14.55 11.29 -0.47
CA THR A 142 -13.54 10.90 0.51
C THR A 142 -14.06 9.80 1.44
N LEU A 143 -13.16 8.96 1.95
CA LEU A 143 -13.54 7.96 2.94
C LEU A 143 -14.09 8.59 4.22
N ALA A 144 -13.64 9.79 4.59
CA ALA A 144 -14.13 10.50 5.76
C ALA A 144 -15.63 10.82 5.68
N GLU A 145 -16.15 11.04 4.47
CA GLU A 145 -17.58 11.35 4.24
C GLU A 145 -18.44 10.08 4.21
N LEU A 146 -17.92 8.96 3.70
CA LEU A 146 -18.71 7.75 3.47
C LEU A 146 -18.58 6.68 4.56
N ARG A 147 -17.54 6.74 5.39
CA ARG A 147 -17.19 5.66 6.32
C ARG A 147 -18.23 5.47 7.41
N VAL A 148 -18.63 4.21 7.60
CA VAL A 148 -19.41 3.75 8.75
C VAL A 148 -18.68 2.59 9.41
N ASP A 149 -18.19 2.80 10.62
CA ASP A 149 -17.56 1.75 11.42
C ASP A 149 -18.61 0.98 12.22
N SER A 150 -18.65 -0.35 12.05
CA SER A 150 -19.55 -1.26 12.79
C SER A 150 -21.03 -0.88 12.72
N ARG A 151 -21.84 -1.74 12.08
CA ARG A 151 -23.30 -1.56 12.09
C ARG A 151 -23.98 -2.03 13.38
N ALA A 152 -23.23 -2.63 14.31
CA ALA A 152 -23.79 -3.10 15.57
C ALA A 152 -24.33 -1.93 16.40
N GLY A 153 -25.63 -1.97 16.73
CA GLY A 153 -26.32 -0.93 17.49
C GLY A 153 -26.85 0.24 16.65
N LEU A 154 -26.60 0.27 15.34
CA LEU A 154 -27.26 1.22 14.44
C LEU A 154 -28.71 0.77 14.18
N VAL A 155 -29.63 1.73 14.19
CA VAL A 155 -31.07 1.50 13.96
C VAL A 155 -31.47 2.21 12.67
N GLY A 156 -32.33 1.56 11.88
CA GLY A 156 -32.85 2.11 10.62
C GLY A 156 -32.23 1.48 9.38
N ALA A 157 -32.68 1.93 8.22
CA ALA A 157 -32.16 1.49 6.93
C ALA A 157 -30.71 1.97 6.73
N ARG A 158 -29.96 1.25 5.91
CA ARG A 158 -28.62 1.65 5.48
C ARG A 158 -28.70 2.98 4.73
N THR A 159 -27.86 3.95 5.11
CA THR A 159 -27.66 5.15 4.32
C THR A 159 -26.96 4.81 3.01
N GLU A 160 -27.60 5.12 1.89
CA GLU A 160 -27.07 4.90 0.54
C GLU A 160 -25.68 5.53 0.37
N GLY A 161 -24.83 4.91 -0.43
CA GLY A 161 -23.49 5.42 -0.72
C GLY A 161 -22.45 5.25 0.40
N THR A 162 -22.85 4.92 1.63
CA THR A 162 -21.89 4.65 2.72
C THR A 162 -20.97 3.47 2.40
N ILE A 163 -19.82 3.40 3.08
CA ILE A 163 -18.85 2.29 3.03
C ILE A 163 -18.74 1.72 4.45
N GLY A 164 -19.27 0.51 4.64
CA GLY A 164 -19.27 -0.16 5.95
C GLY A 164 -17.99 -0.92 6.23
N PHE A 165 -17.59 -0.98 7.51
CA PHE A 165 -16.43 -1.74 7.97
C PHE A 165 -16.79 -2.75 9.06
N ALA A 166 -16.27 -3.97 8.92
CA ALA A 166 -16.29 -5.02 9.94
C ALA A 166 -14.88 -5.60 10.14
N SER A 167 -14.44 -5.72 11.40
CA SER A 167 -13.11 -6.21 11.76
C SER A 167 -13.19 -7.42 12.66
N LEU A 168 -12.59 -8.53 12.24
CA LEU A 168 -12.53 -9.80 12.96
C LEU A 168 -11.12 -10.04 13.52
N ARG A 169 -11.02 -10.61 14.72
CA ARG A 169 -9.74 -10.96 15.33
C ARG A 169 -9.76 -12.42 15.77
N GLY A 170 -8.78 -13.22 15.34
CA GLY A 170 -8.75 -14.64 15.70
C GLY A 170 -7.49 -15.36 15.26
N GLY A 171 -7.01 -16.27 16.12
CA GLY A 171 -5.89 -17.15 15.82
C GLY A 171 -4.64 -16.41 15.34
N SER A 172 -4.08 -16.90 14.24
CA SER A 172 -2.84 -16.45 13.61
C SER A 172 -3.04 -15.91 12.18
N VAL A 173 -4.26 -15.50 11.81
CA VAL A 173 -4.56 -14.98 10.47
C VAL A 173 -3.64 -13.80 10.14
N ILE A 174 -2.90 -13.88 9.04
CA ILE A 174 -1.94 -12.84 8.66
C ILE A 174 -2.67 -11.57 8.21
N GLY A 175 -3.73 -11.73 7.42
CA GLY A 175 -4.60 -10.64 6.99
C GLY A 175 -5.47 -11.07 5.83
N ASP A 176 -6.78 -11.15 6.06
CA ASP A 176 -7.80 -11.37 5.05
C ASP A 176 -8.60 -10.08 4.85
N HIS A 177 -8.88 -9.75 3.60
CA HIS A 177 -9.64 -8.56 3.22
C HIS A 177 -10.62 -8.91 2.11
N SER A 178 -11.88 -8.54 2.30
CA SER A 178 -12.96 -8.71 1.34
C SER A 178 -13.67 -7.38 1.16
N VAL A 179 -13.73 -6.91 -0.09
CA VAL A 179 -14.56 -5.77 -0.48
C VAL A 179 -15.76 -6.31 -1.25
N ILE A 180 -16.94 -6.08 -0.71
CA ILE A 180 -18.21 -6.57 -1.23
C ILE A 180 -18.92 -5.38 -1.86
N PHE A 181 -19.32 -5.53 -3.12
CA PHE A 181 -20.27 -4.66 -3.80
C PHE A 181 -21.57 -5.45 -3.93
N ALA A 182 -22.59 -5.10 -3.17
CA ALA A 182 -23.88 -5.81 -3.14
C ALA A 182 -24.98 -4.96 -3.80
N GLY A 183 -25.53 -5.45 -4.91
CA GLY A 183 -26.70 -4.87 -5.57
C GLY A 183 -27.95 -5.72 -5.34
N GLU A 184 -29.05 -5.36 -6.00
CA GLU A 184 -30.27 -6.17 -5.96
C GLU A 184 -30.09 -7.47 -6.77
N GLY A 185 -30.25 -8.62 -6.12
CA GLY A 185 -30.16 -9.94 -6.77
C GLY A 185 -28.75 -10.44 -7.09
N GLU A 186 -27.70 -9.64 -6.87
CA GLU A 186 -26.31 -10.05 -7.11
C GLU A 186 -25.28 -9.33 -6.24
N ARG A 187 -24.06 -9.86 -6.20
CA ARG A 187 -22.92 -9.19 -5.55
C ARG A 187 -21.60 -9.61 -6.17
N ILE A 188 -20.62 -8.71 -6.09
CA ILE A 188 -19.23 -8.95 -6.45
C ILE A 188 -18.39 -8.90 -5.17
N GLU A 189 -17.52 -9.88 -4.98
CA GLU A 189 -16.58 -9.94 -3.86
C GLU A 189 -15.15 -9.93 -4.38
N LEU A 190 -14.38 -8.92 -3.99
CA LEU A 190 -12.97 -8.79 -4.31
C LEU A 190 -12.14 -9.10 -3.06
N ASN A 191 -11.39 -10.19 -3.12
CA ASN A 191 -10.78 -10.82 -1.96
C ASN A 191 -9.24 -10.86 -2.08
N HIS A 192 -8.56 -10.55 -0.97
CA HIS A 192 -7.14 -10.83 -0.79
C HIS A 192 -6.94 -11.59 0.52
N ARG A 193 -6.19 -12.69 0.47
CA ARG A 193 -5.78 -13.46 1.64
C ARG A 193 -4.27 -13.53 1.71
N GLY A 194 -3.72 -13.15 2.86
CA GLY A 194 -2.31 -13.30 3.15
C GLY A 194 -2.06 -14.64 3.84
N ASP A 195 -1.33 -15.55 3.19
CA ASP A 195 -0.89 -16.79 3.84
C ASP A 195 0.40 -16.60 4.64
N ASP A 196 1.24 -15.66 4.22
CA ASP A 196 2.54 -15.41 4.83
C ASP A 196 3.00 -13.95 4.65
N ARG A 197 3.75 -13.43 5.63
CA ARG A 197 4.28 -12.06 5.64
C ARG A 197 5.37 -11.84 4.59
N SER A 198 5.96 -12.88 4.02
CA SER A 198 6.94 -12.74 2.93
C SER A 198 6.37 -12.08 1.68
N ILE A 199 5.03 -11.95 1.53
CA ILE A 199 4.42 -11.17 0.44
C ILE A 199 4.91 -9.72 0.41
N PHE A 200 5.15 -9.11 1.58
CA PHE A 200 5.63 -7.73 1.67
C PHE A 200 7.09 -7.61 1.28
N ALA A 201 7.92 -8.56 1.71
CA ALA A 201 9.33 -8.63 1.33
C ALA A 201 9.50 -8.86 -0.18
N ARG A 202 8.76 -9.82 -0.76
CA ARG A 202 8.75 -10.04 -2.22
C ARG A 202 8.30 -8.81 -2.98
N GLY A 203 7.26 -8.13 -2.46
CA GLY A 203 6.78 -6.87 -3.01
C GLY A 203 7.84 -5.77 -3.01
N ALA A 204 8.56 -5.59 -1.90
CA ALA A 204 9.61 -4.61 -1.75
C ALA A 204 10.80 -4.89 -2.68
N VAL A 205 11.23 -6.15 -2.78
CA VAL A 205 12.28 -6.57 -3.71
C VAL A 205 11.87 -6.32 -5.16
N ARG A 206 10.61 -6.61 -5.51
CA ARG A 206 10.11 -6.33 -6.87
C ARG A 206 10.03 -4.83 -7.16
N ALA A 207 9.58 -4.03 -6.19
CA ALA A 207 9.59 -2.58 -6.29
C ALA A 207 11.01 -2.06 -6.52
N ALA A 208 11.99 -2.55 -5.77
CA ALA A 208 13.39 -2.15 -5.92
C ALA A 208 13.94 -2.50 -7.30
N ILE A 209 13.76 -3.74 -7.74
CA ILE A 209 14.15 -4.20 -9.09
C ILE A 209 13.57 -3.31 -10.19
N TRP A 210 12.28 -2.98 -10.08
CA TRP A 210 11.62 -2.13 -11.06
C TRP A 210 12.12 -0.68 -11.03
N LEU A 211 12.38 -0.16 -9.82
CA LEU A 211 12.82 1.21 -9.57
C LEU A 211 14.24 1.48 -10.07
N ALA A 212 15.13 0.47 -10.06
CA ALA A 212 16.52 0.58 -10.50
C ALA A 212 16.69 1.13 -11.93
N GLY A 213 15.69 0.94 -12.79
CA GLY A 213 15.71 1.41 -14.19
C GLY A 213 14.88 2.67 -14.45
N GLN A 214 14.30 3.30 -13.41
CA GLN A 214 13.42 4.45 -13.59
C GLN A 214 14.20 5.77 -13.53
N PRO A 215 13.77 6.81 -14.28
CA PRO A 215 14.31 8.15 -14.12
C PRO A 215 13.95 8.73 -12.74
N ALA A 216 14.55 9.87 -12.40
CA ALA A 216 14.15 10.61 -11.20
C ALA A 216 12.65 10.90 -11.21
N GLY A 217 12.00 10.67 -10.07
CA GLY A 217 10.56 10.81 -9.94
C GLY A 217 10.01 10.12 -8.71
N ARG A 218 8.77 10.45 -8.37
CA ARG A 218 8.03 9.84 -7.26
C ARG A 218 7.04 8.81 -7.79
N TYR A 219 7.21 7.56 -7.36
CA TYR A 219 6.49 6.39 -7.81
C TYR A 219 5.71 5.72 -6.67
N ARG A 220 4.77 4.86 -7.06
CA ARG A 220 3.90 4.06 -6.22
C ARG A 220 3.92 2.61 -6.69
N MET A 221 3.33 1.72 -5.90
CA MET A 221 3.22 0.30 -6.28
C MET A 221 2.36 0.06 -7.54
N GLY A 222 1.45 0.98 -7.89
CA GLY A 222 0.69 0.91 -9.15
C GLY A 222 1.61 0.98 -10.37
N ASP A 223 2.61 1.86 -10.33
CA ASP A 223 3.58 2.02 -11.41
C ASP A 223 4.41 0.73 -11.63
N VAL A 224 4.71 -0.01 -10.56
CA VAL A 224 5.39 -1.33 -10.62
C VAL A 224 4.55 -2.38 -11.35
N LEU A 225 3.22 -2.25 -11.29
CA LEU A 225 2.27 -3.11 -12.01
C LEU A 225 2.00 -2.61 -13.43
N GLY A 226 2.43 -1.40 -13.80
CA GLY A 226 2.10 -0.75 -15.06
C GLY A 226 0.65 -0.30 -15.15
N LEU A 227 0.05 0.10 -14.01
CA LEU A 227 -1.35 0.47 -13.85
C LEU A 227 -1.53 1.87 -13.24
#